data_AF-A0A957HQ79-F1
#
_entry.id   AF-A0A957HQ79-F1
#
_cell.length_a   1.000
_cell.length_b   1.000
_cell.length_c   1.000
_cell.angle_alpha   90.00
_cell.angle_beta   90.00
_cell.angle_gamma   90.00
#
_symmetry.space_group_name_H-M   'P 1'
#
loop_
_entity.id
_entity.type
_entity.pdbx_description
1 polymer ?
#
loop_
_entity_poly.entity_id
_entity_poly.type
_entity_poly.pdbx_seq_one_letter_code
_entity_poly.pdbx_strand_id
1 'polypeptide(L)'
;SIGRHVDHQLTRSAAESVFSAPLFYYEDYPYAQDEYDEARVMPVERFYWHSKIITLSVADLRARIAAIAAFTSQLSTFFKGYNDLVQQVTRFTGTVGGERVWHKSFEK
;
A
#
# COMPACT_ATOMS: atom_id res chain seq x y z
N SER A 1 -1.08 8.99 -4.41
CA SER A 1 -1.49 7.63 -4.01
C SER A 1 -1.66 6.78 -5.25
N ILE A 2 -1.46 5.49 -5.12
CA ILE A 2 -1.76 4.49 -6.15
C ILE A 2 -3.29 4.38 -6.27
N GLY A 3 -3.82 4.15 -7.46
CA GLY A 3 -5.27 4.17 -7.73
C GLY A 3 -5.90 5.57 -7.86
N ARG A 4 -5.15 6.65 -7.56
CA ARG A 4 -5.53 8.06 -7.77
C ARG A 4 -6.87 8.50 -7.13
N HIS A 5 -7.32 7.84 -6.06
CA HIS A 5 -8.49 8.29 -5.30
C HIS A 5 -8.24 9.66 -4.65
N VAL A 6 -9.18 10.60 -4.79
CA VAL A 6 -9.02 12.00 -4.32
C VAL A 6 -8.78 12.06 -2.82
N ASP A 7 -9.52 11.28 -2.03
CA ASP A 7 -9.37 11.28 -0.57
C ASP A 7 -7.98 10.77 -0.13
N HIS A 8 -7.38 9.85 -0.87
CA HIS A 8 -6.02 9.38 -0.56
C HIS A 8 -4.97 10.47 -0.88
N GLN A 9 -5.19 11.27 -1.92
CA GLN A 9 -4.32 12.40 -2.24
C GLN A 9 -4.43 13.50 -1.19
N LEU A 10 -5.66 13.83 -0.77
CA LEU A 10 -5.90 14.82 0.29
C LEU A 10 -5.34 14.35 1.63
N THR A 11 -5.53 13.08 1.99
CA THR A 11 -4.97 12.49 3.22
C THR A 11 -3.45 12.56 3.22
N ARG A 12 -2.80 12.20 2.11
CA ARG A 12 -1.34 12.33 1.96
C ARG A 12 -0.90 13.78 2.12
N SER A 13 -1.54 14.72 1.43
CA SER A 13 -1.20 16.14 1.47
C SER A 13 -1.37 16.74 2.88
N ALA A 14 -2.46 16.37 3.57
CA ALA A 14 -2.69 16.77 4.95
C ALA A 14 -1.59 16.24 5.88
N ALA A 15 -1.22 14.97 5.77
CA ALA A 15 -0.12 14.40 6.56
C ALA A 15 1.21 15.12 6.29
N GLU A 16 1.55 15.36 5.03
CA GLU A 16 2.77 16.06 4.61
C GLU A 16 2.83 17.52 5.10
N SER A 17 1.68 18.17 5.31
CA SER A 17 1.63 19.57 5.79
C SER A 17 1.65 19.71 7.31
N VAL A 18 1.18 18.69 8.04
CA VAL A 18 1.06 18.74 9.51
C VAL A 18 2.26 18.13 10.23
N PHE A 19 2.81 17.04 9.71
CA PHE A 19 3.88 16.31 10.39
C PHE A 19 5.26 16.77 9.91
N SER A 20 6.13 17.12 10.85
CA SER A 20 7.53 17.47 10.60
C SER A 20 8.48 16.26 10.64
N ALA A 21 8.00 15.11 11.13
CA ALA A 21 8.77 13.86 11.15
C ALA A 21 8.81 13.22 9.74
N PRO A 22 9.83 12.40 9.44
CA PRO A 22 9.85 11.60 8.22
C PRO A 22 8.61 10.70 8.13
N LEU A 23 7.94 10.75 6.99
CA LEU A 23 6.74 9.95 6.71
C LEU A 23 7.10 8.70 5.92
N PHE A 24 6.39 7.61 6.25
CA PHE A 24 6.35 6.41 5.44
C PHE A 24 5.02 6.33 4.69
N TYR A 25 5.08 5.91 3.43
CA TYR A 25 3.95 5.77 2.53
C TYR A 25 3.78 4.30 2.20
N TYR A 26 2.59 3.74 2.35
CA TYR A 26 2.31 2.32 2.07
C TYR A 26 1.72 2.12 0.67
N GLU A 27 1.75 0.88 0.18
CA GLU A 27 1.06 0.46 -1.06
C GLU A 27 -0.46 0.51 -0.89
N ASP A 28 -1.15 1.35 -1.66
CA ASP A 28 -2.61 1.37 -1.68
C ASP A 28 -3.15 0.04 -2.28
N TYR A 29 -3.37 -0.97 -1.45
CA TYR A 29 -3.97 -2.25 -1.82
C TYR A 29 -5.51 -2.14 -1.86
N PRO A 30 -6.21 -2.73 -2.85
CA PRO A 30 -5.73 -3.63 -3.90
C PRO A 30 -5.14 -2.95 -5.15
N TYR A 31 -5.20 -1.62 -5.25
CA TYR A 31 -4.77 -0.90 -6.45
C TYR A 31 -3.29 -1.10 -6.83
N ALA A 32 -2.44 -1.41 -5.86
CA ALA A 32 -1.03 -1.73 -6.06
C ALA A 32 -0.77 -3.10 -6.73
N GLN A 33 -1.80 -3.93 -6.93
CA GLN A 33 -1.66 -5.25 -7.57
C GLN A 33 -1.52 -5.20 -9.08
N ASP A 34 -2.09 -4.18 -9.73
CA ASP A 34 -1.99 -4.02 -11.17
C ASP A 34 -0.55 -3.58 -11.54
N GLU A 35 -0.09 -3.89 -12.77
CA GLU A 35 1.20 -3.40 -13.29
C GLU A 35 1.18 -1.87 -13.31
N TYR A 36 1.57 -1.30 -12.18
CA TYR A 36 1.52 0.12 -11.93
C TYR A 36 2.90 0.68 -12.22
N ASP A 37 2.98 1.48 -13.29
CA ASP A 37 4.19 2.19 -13.66
C ASP A 37 4.57 3.16 -12.53
N GLU A 38 5.51 2.75 -11.67
CA GLU A 38 6.01 3.53 -10.52
C GLU A 38 6.40 4.95 -10.94
N ALA A 39 6.90 5.12 -12.17
CA ALA A 39 7.33 6.40 -12.73
C ALA A 39 6.18 7.37 -13.06
N ARG A 40 4.93 6.89 -13.16
CA ARG A 40 3.76 7.73 -13.48
C ARG A 40 3.09 8.36 -12.25
N VAL A 41 3.41 7.89 -11.05
CA VAL A 41 2.65 8.21 -9.82
C VAL A 41 3.51 8.92 -8.80
N MET A 42 4.82 8.69 -8.85
CA MET A 42 5.81 9.49 -8.16
C MET A 42 6.05 10.74 -9.02
N PRO A 43 5.71 11.95 -8.57
CA PRO A 43 6.07 13.15 -9.30
C PRO A 43 7.60 13.19 -9.47
N VAL A 44 8.07 13.91 -10.50
CA VAL A 44 9.48 14.30 -10.59
C VAL A 44 9.75 15.27 -9.44
N GLU A 45 9.99 14.71 -8.26
CA GLU A 45 10.18 15.46 -7.01
C GLU A 45 11.68 15.79 -6.84
N ARG A 46 11.98 16.82 -6.05
CA ARG A 46 13.35 17.19 -5.63
C ARG A 46 13.97 16.16 -4.65
N PHE A 47 13.30 15.03 -4.47
CA PHE A 47 13.55 14.01 -3.47
C PHE A 47 13.73 12.65 -4.13
N TYR A 48 14.53 11.80 -3.50
CA TYR A 48 14.67 10.40 -3.88
C TYR A 48 13.70 9.56 -3.05
N TRP A 49 13.07 8.60 -3.72
CA TRP A 49 12.17 7.64 -3.10
C TRP A 49 12.94 6.35 -2.82
N HIS A 50 12.86 5.91 -1.57
CA HIS A 50 13.48 4.68 -1.10
C HIS A 50 12.41 3.74 -0.62
N SER A 51 12.47 2.48 -1.07
CA SER A 51 11.55 1.44 -0.64
C SER A 51 12.17 0.57 0.45
N LYS A 52 11.33 0.11 1.37
CA LYS A 52 11.65 -0.88 2.39
C LYS A 52 10.57 -1.94 2.41
N ILE A 53 10.98 -3.21 2.43
CA ILE A 53 10.08 -4.33 2.65
C ILE A 53 10.04 -4.67 4.13
N ILE A 54 8.84 -4.70 4.70
CA ILE A 54 8.56 -5.24 6.03
C ILE A 54 8.13 -6.68 5.84
N THR A 55 8.99 -7.61 6.24
CA THR A 55 8.72 -9.05 6.13
C THR A 55 7.54 -9.42 7.02
N LEU A 56 6.58 -10.18 6.49
CA LEU A 56 5.47 -10.71 7.25
C LEU A 56 5.71 -12.18 7.58
N SER A 57 5.48 -12.54 8.85
CA SER A 57 5.36 -13.96 9.21
C SER A 57 4.03 -14.53 8.71
N VAL A 58 3.87 -15.85 8.79
CA VAL A 58 2.59 -16.52 8.49
C VAL A 58 1.47 -16.02 9.41
N ALA A 59 1.79 -15.71 10.67
CA ALA A 59 0.82 -15.19 11.63
C ALA A 59 0.37 -13.76 11.24
N ASP A 60 1.31 -12.90 10.82
CA ASP A 60 1.01 -11.53 10.39
C ASP A 60 0.14 -11.51 9.13
N LEU A 61 0.46 -12.36 8.14
CA LEU A 61 -0.35 -12.49 6.93
C LEU A 61 -1.79 -12.93 7.24
N ARG A 62 -1.95 -13.90 8.16
CA ARG A 62 -3.28 -14.34 8.62
C ARG A 62 -4.03 -13.23 9.33
N ALA A 63 -3.35 -12.47 10.19
CA ALA A 63 -3.95 -11.33 10.89
C ALA A 63 -4.39 -10.24 9.91
N ARG A 64 -3.57 -9.92 8.91
CA ARG A 64 -3.90 -8.98 7.83
C ARG A 64 -5.16 -9.41 7.08
N ILE A 65 -5.22 -10.67 6.63
CA ILE A 65 -6.39 -11.20 5.92
C ILE A 65 -7.65 -11.11 6.79
N ALA A 66 -7.56 -11.47 8.07
CA ALA A 66 -8.69 -11.38 9.00
C ALA A 66 -9.14 -9.93 9.21
N ALA A 67 -8.20 -8.99 9.32
CA ALA A 67 -8.50 -7.57 9.45
C ALA A 67 -9.23 -7.02 8.21
N ILE A 68 -8.78 -7.37 7.01
CA ILE A 68 -9.48 -6.99 5.76
C ILE A 68 -10.88 -7.62 5.70
N ALA A 69 -11.00 -8.90 6.08
CA ALA A 69 -12.28 -9.61 6.10
C ALA A 69 -13.32 -9.01 7.06
N ALA A 70 -12.89 -8.29 8.10
CA ALA A 70 -13.78 -7.60 9.03
C ALA A 70 -14.55 -6.44 8.37
N PHE A 71 -14.04 -5.85 7.28
CA PHE A 71 -14.72 -4.80 6.51
C PHE A 71 -15.71 -5.41 5.51
N THR A 72 -16.74 -6.07 6.02
CA THR A 72 -17.68 -6.90 5.24
C THR A 72 -18.32 -6.18 4.06
N SER A 73 -18.63 -4.88 4.19
CA SER A 73 -19.21 -4.07 3.11
C SER A 73 -18.26 -3.79 1.95
N GLN A 74 -16.95 -3.89 2.16
CA GLN A 74 -15.92 -3.67 1.14
C GLN A 74 -15.53 -4.97 0.43
N LEU A 75 -15.89 -6.13 1.00
CA LEU A 75 -15.47 -7.43 0.46
C LEU A 75 -16.00 -7.65 -0.96
N SER A 76 -17.28 -7.40 -1.21
CA SER A 76 -17.88 -7.60 -2.53
C SER A 76 -17.45 -6.58 -3.59
N THR A 77 -16.85 -5.47 -3.16
CA THR A 77 -16.36 -4.42 -4.07
C THR A 77 -15.05 -4.84 -4.76
N PHE A 78 -14.18 -5.51 -4.01
CA PHE A 78 -12.82 -5.85 -4.47
C PHE A 78 -12.55 -7.35 -4.58
N PHE A 79 -13.37 -8.18 -3.93
CA PHE A 79 -13.17 -9.63 -3.88
C PHE A 79 -14.47 -10.37 -4.22
N LYS A 80 -14.32 -11.54 -4.84
CA LYS A 80 -15.42 -12.47 -5.13
C LYS A 80 -15.83 -13.31 -3.92
N GLY A 81 -15.31 -12.99 -2.74
CA GLY A 81 -15.54 -13.69 -1.48
C GLY A 81 -14.25 -13.93 -0.68
N TYR A 82 -14.37 -14.62 0.45
CA TYR A 82 -13.23 -14.82 1.37
C TYR A 82 -12.06 -15.60 0.74
N ASN A 83 -12.33 -16.65 -0.04
CA ASN A 83 -11.26 -17.43 -0.68
C ASN A 83 -10.48 -16.60 -1.71
N ASP A 84 -11.17 -15.71 -2.44
CA ASP A 84 -10.55 -14.79 -3.39
C ASP A 84 -9.70 -13.73 -2.67
N LEU A 85 -10.20 -13.17 -1.55
CA LEU A 85 -9.41 -12.32 -0.67
C LEU A 85 -8.11 -13.01 -0.21
N VAL A 86 -8.21 -14.23 0.33
CA VAL A 86 -7.05 -15.00 0.82
C VAL A 86 -6.03 -15.19 -0.31
N GLN A 87 -6.50 -15.61 -1.49
CA GLN A 87 -5.63 -15.86 -2.64
C GLN A 87 -4.93 -14.59 -3.11
N GLN A 88 -5.67 -13.49 -3.29
CA GLN A 88 -5.14 -12.24 -3.79
C GLN A 88 -4.12 -11.62 -2.82
N VAL A 89 -4.44 -11.54 -1.53
CA VAL A 89 -3.53 -10.97 -0.51
C VAL A 89 -2.27 -11.82 -0.35
N THR A 90 -2.41 -13.15 -0.33
CA THR A 90 -1.27 -14.07 -0.24
C THR A 90 -0.37 -13.95 -1.46
N ARG A 91 -0.94 -13.93 -2.67
CA ARG A 91 -0.19 -13.77 -3.91
C ARG A 91 0.57 -12.45 -3.94
N PHE A 92 -0.11 -11.34 -3.65
CA PHE A 92 0.51 -10.01 -3.66
C PHE A 92 1.64 -9.92 -2.63
N THR A 93 1.39 -10.33 -1.39
CA THR A 93 2.41 -10.35 -0.33
C THR A 93 3.61 -11.21 -0.74
N GLY A 94 3.36 -12.36 -1.39
CA GLY A 94 4.42 -13.25 -1.90
C GLY A 94 5.25 -12.62 -3.01
N THR A 95 4.62 -11.91 -3.96
CA THR A 95 5.32 -11.18 -5.03
C THR A 95 6.19 -10.05 -4.48
N VAL A 96 5.69 -9.31 -3.48
CA VAL A 96 6.41 -8.19 -2.86
C VAL A 96 7.48 -8.66 -1.86
N GLY A 97 7.28 -9.84 -1.25
CA GLY A 97 8.11 -10.37 -0.15
C GLY A 97 7.70 -9.89 1.25
N GLY A 98 6.54 -9.24 1.39
CA GLY A 98 6.06 -8.61 2.61
C GLY A 98 5.13 -7.43 2.32
N GLU A 99 5.21 -6.38 3.13
CA GLU A 99 4.59 -5.07 2.85
C GLU A 99 5.66 -4.08 2.43
N ARG A 100 5.44 -3.38 1.33
CA ARG A 100 6.34 -2.31 0.90
C ARG A 100 5.89 -0.97 1.45
N VAL A 101 6.85 -0.24 2.00
CA VAL A 101 6.69 1.17 2.34
C VAL A 101 7.78 1.98 1.67
N TRP A 102 7.49 3.24 1.39
CA TRP A 102 8.45 4.19 0.88
C TRP A 102 8.67 5.34 1.83
N HIS A 103 9.84 5.97 1.73
CA HIS A 103 10.12 7.26 2.34
C HIS A 103 10.89 8.14 1.38
N LYS A 104 10.87 9.45 1.65
CA LYS A 104 11.60 10.46 0.88
C LYS A 104 12.90 10.83 1.56
N SER A 105 13.94 11.09 0.78
CA SER A 105 15.20 11.69 1.23
C SER A 105 15.69 12.73 0.23
N PHE A 106 16.53 13.66 0.70
CA PHE A 106 17.28 14.56 -0.17
C PHE A 106 18.54 13.90 -0.75
N GLU A 107 19.01 12.84 -0.11
CA GLU A 107 20.19 12.07 -0.50
C GLU A 107 19.80 10.85 -1.33
N LYS A 108 20.65 10.51 -2.30
CA LYS A 108 20.48 9.33 -3.16
C LYS A 108 20.74 8.04 -2.42
#